data_AF-A0A0N8KLM2-F1
#
_entry.id   AF-A0A0N8KLM2-F1
#
_cell.length_a   1.000
_cell.length_b   1.000
_cell.length_c   1.000
_cell.angle_alpha   90.00
_cell.angle_beta   90.00
_cell.angle_gamma   90.00
#
_symmetry.space_group_name_H-M   'P 1'
#
loop_
_entity.id
_entity.type
_entity.pdbx_description
1 polymer ?
#
loop_
_entity_poly.entity_id
_entity_poly.type
_entity_poly.pdbx_seq_one_letter_code
_entity_poly.pdbx_strand_id
1 'polypeptide(L)' 'MAQSQARQGIPTHLTLEQFKEFVLPHLHIGSRGPQPQLSLHAIFNYILKLLYLGCQFDLWAMGRGCW' A
#
# COMPACT_ATOMS: atom_id res chain seq x y z
N MET A 1 6.30 25.80 -17.22
CA MET A 1 5.20 24.90 -17.63
C MET A 1 5.16 23.73 -16.65
N ALA A 2 4.48 23.87 -15.51
CA ALA A 2 4.28 22.76 -14.58
C ALA A 2 3.10 21.93 -15.10
N GLN A 3 3.38 20.84 -15.81
CA GLN A 3 2.35 19.89 -16.21
C GLN A 3 1.71 19.34 -14.93
N SER A 4 0.42 19.62 -14.73
CA SER A 4 -0.39 18.96 -13.72
C SER A 4 -0.46 17.48 -14.08
N GLN A 5 0.45 16.68 -13.53
CA GLN A 5 0.41 15.24 -13.66
C GLN A 5 -0.91 14.77 -13.08
N ALA A 6 -1.78 14.21 -13.93
CA ALA A 6 -2.96 13.50 -13.49
C ALA A 6 -2.51 12.57 -12.37
N ARG A 7 -3.10 12.72 -11.18
CA ARG A 7 -2.72 11.96 -9.98
C ARG A 7 -2.65 10.49 -10.38
N GLN A 8 -1.43 9.96 -10.54
CA GLN A 8 -1.24 8.56 -10.85
C GLN A 8 -1.85 7.83 -9.65
N GLY A 9 -2.82 6.96 -9.92
CA GLY A 9 -3.47 6.19 -8.86
C GLY A 9 -2.42 5.47 -8.03
N ILE A 10 -2.77 5.15 -6.78
CA ILE A 10 -1.84 4.45 -5.88
C ILE A 10 -1.33 3.19 -6.60
N PRO A 11 -0.01 3.03 -6.78
CA PRO A 11 0.53 1.84 -7.41
C PRO A 11 0.16 0.61 -6.60
N THR A 12 -0.40 -0.40 -7.26
CA THR A 12 -0.84 -1.65 -6.62
C THR A 12 0.31 -2.59 -6.28
N HIS A 13 1.49 -2.33 -6.83
CA HIS A 13 2.67 -3.17 -6.67
C HIS A 13 3.95 -2.33 -6.81
N LEU A 14 4.92 -2.56 -5.91
CA LEU A 14 6.27 -2.00 -5.99
C LEU A 14 7.29 -3.08 -6.32
N THR A 15 8.33 -2.71 -7.07
CA THR A 15 9.51 -3.58 -7.25
C THR A 15 10.35 -3.62 -5.98
N LEU A 16 11.17 -4.67 -5.84
CA LEU A 16 12.03 -4.82 -4.66
C LEU A 16 13.03 -3.67 -4.53
N GLU A 17 13.54 -3.17 -5.65
CA GLU A 17 14.51 -2.05 -5.69
C GLU A 17 13.88 -0.75 -5.19
N GLN A 18 12.70 -0.41 -5.71
CA GLN A 18 11.95 0.76 -5.25
C GLN A 18 11.55 0.64 -3.77
N PHE A 19 11.16 -0.55 -3.32
CA PHE A 19 10.86 -0.78 -1.91
C PHE A 19 12.09 -0.53 -1.02
N LYS A 20 13.27 -0.97 -1.44
CA LYS A 20 14.52 -0.74 -0.70
C LYS A 20 14.93 0.74 -0.68
N GLU A 21 14.71 1.46 -1.77
CA GLU A 21 15.10 2.86 -1.88
C GLU A 21 14.14 3.80 -1.13
N PHE A 22 12.82 3.57 -1.27
CA PHE A 22 11.81 4.50 -0.77
C PHE A 22 11.16 4.08 0.54
N VAL A 23 11.00 2.78 0.81
CA VAL A 23 10.20 2.30 1.95
C VAL A 23 11.08 1.82 3.10
N LEU A 24 12.11 1.03 2.79
CA LEU A 24 13.04 0.46 3.77
C LEU A 24 13.70 1.50 4.69
N PRO A 25 14.20 2.67 4.23
CA PRO A 25 14.81 3.64 5.14
C PRO A 25 13.83 4.26 6.15
N HIS A 26 12.52 4.21 5.85
CA HIS A 26 11.47 4.69 6.75
C HIS A 26 10.86 3.57 7.60
N LEU A 27 11.21 2.31 7.33
CA LEU A 27 10.70 1.16 8.05
C LEU A 27 11.61 0.82 9.23
N HIS A 28 11.13 1.07 10.44
CA HIS A 28 11.87 0.64 11.64
C HIS A 28 11.74 -0.87 11.82
N ILE A 29 12.77 -1.61 11.44
CA ILE A 29 12.82 -3.07 11.60
C ILE A 29 12.92 -3.38 13.09
N GLY A 30 11.84 -3.92 13.66
CA GLY A 30 11.84 -4.36 15.04
C GLY A 30 12.85 -5.49 15.25
N SER A 31 13.85 -5.27 16.10
CA SER A 31 14.87 -6.29 16.44
C SER A 31 14.38 -7.32 17.48
N ARG A 32 13.11 -7.27 17.88
CA ARG A 32 12.56 -8.10 18.96
C ARG A 32 11.69 -9.21 18.40
N GLY A 33 12.00 -10.44 18.78
CA GLY A 33 11.22 -11.64 18.44
C GLY A 33 11.75 -12.39 17.22
N PRO A 34 11.11 -13.52 16.87
CA PRO A 34 11.48 -14.32 15.71
C PRO A 34 11.27 -13.54 14.40
N GLN A 35 12.16 -13.77 13.43
CA GLN A 35 12.10 -13.10 12.15
C GLN A 35 10.77 -13.43 11.43
N PRO A 36 10.07 -12.43 10.86
CA PRO A 36 8.84 -12.69 10.14
C PRO A 36 9.09 -13.62 8.94
N GLN A 37 8.21 -14.61 8.77
CA GLN A 37 8.26 -15.56 7.64
C GLN A 37 8.00 -14.87 6.29
N LEU A 38 7.34 -13.71 6.31
CA LEU A 38 7.03 -12.92 5.13
C LEU A 38 8.04 -11.79 4.97
N SER A 39 8.46 -11.57 3.73
CA SER A 39 9.29 -10.42 3.40
C SER A 39 8.51 -9.12 3.61
N LEU A 40 9.19 -8.09 4.13
CA LEU A 40 8.60 -6.76 4.32
C LEU A 40 8.05 -6.18 3.02
N HIS A 41 8.69 -6.51 1.89
CA HIS A 41 8.24 -6.18 0.54
C HIS A 41 6.87 -6.79 0.22
N ALA A 42 6.66 -8.09 0.52
CA ALA A 42 5.38 -8.75 0.29
C ALA A 42 4.29 -8.12 1.17
N ILE A 43 4.58 -7.85 2.45
CA ILE A 43 3.65 -7.20 3.38
C ILE A 43 3.24 -5.82 2.84
N PHE A 44 4.20 -5.02 2.37
CA PHE A 44 3.91 -3.70 1.83
C PHE A 44 3.06 -3.75 0.56
N ASN A 45 3.34 -4.67 -0.35
CA ASN A 45 2.51 -4.88 -1.55
C ASN A 45 1.09 -5.35 -1.20
N TYR A 46 0.92 -6.17 -0.16
CA TYR A 46 -0.41 -6.53 0.35
C TYR A 46 -1.16 -5.31 0.90
N ILE A 47 -0.48 -4.42 1.64
CA ILE A 47 -1.06 -3.17 2.15
C ILE A 47 -1.47 -2.26 0.99
N LEU A 48 -0.62 -2.08 -0.03
CA LEU A 48 -0.94 -1.29 -1.23
C LEU A 48 -2.18 -1.84 -1.95
N LYS A 49 -2.28 -3.17 -2.09
CA LYS A 49 -3.43 -3.83 -2.69
C LYS A 49 -4.70 -3.62 -1.86
N LEU A 50 -4.60 -3.67 -0.53
CA LEU A 50 -5.71 -3.37 0.38
C LEU A 50 -6.16 -1.91 0.27
N LEU A 51 -5.24 -0.95 0.21
CA LEU A 51 -5.53 0.47 0.01
C LEU A 51 -6.22 0.72 -1.34
N TYR A 52 -5.73 0.09 -2.40
CA TYR A 52 -6.29 0.21 -3.74
C TYR A 52 -7.71 -0.38 -3.84
N LEU A 53 -7.92 -1.58 -3.29
CA LEU A 53 -9.24 -2.23 -3.25
C LEU A 53 -10.16 -1.57 -2.22
N GLY A 54 -9.60 -0.97 -1.18
CA GLY A 54 -10.28 -0.24 -0.11
C GLY A 54 -11.03 0.99 -0.63
N CYS A 55 -10.55 1.62 -1.70
CA CYS A 55 -11.25 2.70 -2.39
C CYS A 55 -12.53 2.23 -3.14
N GLN A 56 -12.80 0.92 -3.18
CA GLN A 56 -14.07 0.38 -3.66
C GLN A 56 -15.08 0.14 -2.53
N PHE A 57 -14.82 0.56 -1.28
CA PHE A 57 -15.85 0.51 -0.23
C PHE A 57 -16.98 1.53 -0.44
N ASP A 58 -16.74 2.64 -1.13
CA ASP A 58 -17.80 3.60 -1.50
C ASP A 58 -18.83 3.01 -2.47
N LEU A 59 -18.41 2.08 -3.36
CA LEU A 59 -19.33 1.41 -4.29
C LEU A 59 -20.27 0.42 -3.57
N TRP A 60 -19.91 -0.03 -2.36
CA TRP A 60 -20.76 -0.88 -1.52
C TRP A 60 -21.53 -0.09 -0.45
N ALA A 61 -21.08 1.11 -0.09
CA ALA A 61 -21.74 1.95 0.92
C ALA A 61 -22.96 2.73 0.40
N MET A 62 -23.10 2.95 -0.91
CA MET A 62 -24.28 3.60 -1.50
C MET A 62 -25.44 2.62 -1.81
N GLY A 63 -25.36 1.37 -1.35
CA GLY A 63 -26.20 0.28 -1.84
C GLY A 63 -27.32 -0.26 -0.95
N ARG A 64 -27.30 -0.07 0.38
CA ARG A 64 -28.45 -0.44 1.26
C ARG A 64 -28.44 0.42 2.52
N GLY A 65 -29.48 1.24 2.65
CA GLY A 65 -29.65 2.19 3.74
C GLY A 65 -30.09 1.58 5.06
N CYS A 66 -30.14 2.50 6.03
CA CYS A 66 -30.96 2.51 7.23
C CYS A 66 -30.62 1.49 8.33
N TRP A 67 -30.04 2.06 9.40
CA TRP A 67 -30.00 1.62 10.81
C TRP A 67 -29.10 0.44 11.19
#